data_AF-A0AAN6MCJ8-F1
#
_entry.id   AF-A0AAN6MCJ8-F1
#
_cell.length_a   1.000
_cell.length_b   1.000
_cell.length_c   1.000
_cell.angle_alpha   90.00
_cell.angle_beta   90.00
_cell.angle_gamma   90.00
#
_symmetry.space_group_name_H-M   'P 1'
#
loop_
_entity.id
_entity.type
_entity.pdbx_description
1 polymer ?
#
loop_
_entity_poly.entity_id
_entity_poly.type
_entity_poly.pdbx_seq_one_letter_code
_entity_poly.pdbx_strand_id
1 'polypeptide(L)'
;MAPGTTPDPPGLAGDLGINWDDVYGEGIATETPHMHTEPGLCKTNIDRVASSFPLVIRAAKTDGADFSGLWADANIEPARDIYRVCPLMAVPDRTAESFCHNCLESAQEFGSKNNAPSKTCTGCKAARFCSKECQKSAWAQFHKDECKVLQKSPMMTPQHLMAHRLLFWQNRGKLSNLVGKSLRLLETHFVDFQQDPDRANDLLDVAVAVREATGSKVNLAVAWKLVPAMRINCVRLRHPSLKETAGFAYDTVTAMINHSCDPNAILFFEGRELRLRSLKKINAGTEITISYIDPTLTVSSRQTLLQREYFFDCHCKRCKSEITQERWLATKGENGWPALLQAQEDIRRLIRGAVRASKYPGIYPAFEDLPTVETKLRTIISNALPQDKPWPEHMEPLPSARLSMALLYLQQDKPIRALRSALTGKLLSTRIDPGGAEWVNEMFDVVVTSLVAAGSVPPDAAALEDKKFPKLEDIRTMAYGYLLATHRGAEKAFGEYSNYTLEIKAMLDDMVKKKPDDGATPGTSKFASHFAAAQKRTLAWAGVPKQHGITLSVCGRS
;
A
#
# COMPACT_ATOMS: atom_id res chain seq x y z
N MET A 1 23.75 -14.57 -3.22
CA MET A 1 23.63 -14.75 -4.69
C MET A 1 24.34 -13.59 -5.36
N ALA A 2 25.13 -13.84 -6.41
CA ALA A 2 25.86 -12.78 -7.11
C ALA A 2 24.89 -11.74 -7.72
N PRO A 3 25.18 -10.43 -7.63
CA PRO A 3 24.37 -9.40 -8.27
C PRO A 3 24.64 -9.43 -9.78
N GLY A 4 23.72 -9.97 -10.59
CA GLY A 4 23.85 -9.83 -12.05
C GLY A 4 23.12 -10.87 -12.90
N THR A 5 22.78 -12.04 -12.37
CA THR A 5 21.98 -13.04 -13.08
C THR A 5 20.71 -13.32 -12.29
N THR A 6 19.60 -12.74 -12.74
CA THR A 6 18.28 -13.07 -12.20
C THR A 6 17.75 -14.28 -12.96
N PRO A 7 17.39 -15.38 -12.29
CA PRO A 7 16.71 -16.47 -12.97
C PRO A 7 15.40 -15.96 -13.59
N ASP A 8 15.02 -16.51 -14.74
CA ASP A 8 13.68 -16.28 -15.30
C ASP A 8 12.62 -16.66 -14.26
N PRO A 9 11.50 -15.92 -14.16
CA PRO A 9 10.46 -16.28 -13.20
C PRO A 9 10.00 -17.73 -13.43
N PRO A 10 9.84 -18.52 -12.36
CA PRO A 10 9.45 -19.93 -12.48
C PRO A 10 8.12 -20.04 -13.22
N GLY A 11 8.08 -20.85 -14.28
CA GLY A 11 6.92 -21.01 -15.17
C GLY A 11 7.13 -20.56 -16.62
N LEU A 12 8.28 -19.97 -16.96
CA LEU A 12 8.69 -19.68 -18.34
C LEU A 12 9.53 -20.79 -19.01
N ALA A 13 9.80 -21.90 -18.29
CA ALA A 13 10.77 -22.93 -18.70
C ALA A 13 10.20 -24.38 -18.79
N GLY A 14 8.87 -24.54 -18.83
CA GLY A 14 8.20 -25.84 -19.04
C GLY A 14 7.40 -25.88 -20.35
N ASP A 15 6.87 -27.06 -20.73
CA ASP A 15 6.12 -27.33 -21.98
C ASP A 15 5.49 -26.07 -22.57
N LEU A 16 6.16 -25.59 -23.62
CA LEU A 16 6.01 -24.28 -24.21
C LEU A 16 4.83 -24.31 -25.20
N GLY A 17 3.78 -23.53 -24.93
CA GLY A 17 2.67 -23.33 -25.87
C GLY A 17 1.30 -23.60 -25.24
N ILE A 18 0.61 -22.54 -24.84
CA ILE A 18 -0.81 -22.58 -24.48
C ILE A 18 -1.65 -22.61 -25.77
N ASN A 19 -2.62 -23.53 -25.87
CA ASN A 19 -3.72 -23.37 -26.82
C ASN A 19 -4.79 -22.47 -26.19
N TRP A 20 -4.89 -21.22 -26.65
CA TRP A 20 -5.83 -20.25 -26.08
C TRP A 20 -7.29 -20.52 -26.45
N ASP A 21 -7.53 -21.29 -27.51
CA ASP A 21 -8.89 -21.70 -27.89
C ASP A 21 -9.46 -22.68 -26.84
N ASP A 22 -8.61 -23.44 -26.13
CA ASP A 22 -9.00 -24.30 -25.00
C ASP A 22 -9.24 -23.52 -23.70
N VAL A 23 -8.78 -22.27 -23.60
CA VAL A 23 -8.92 -21.43 -22.40
C VAL A 23 -10.36 -20.92 -22.28
N TYR A 24 -11.04 -20.65 -23.39
CA TYR A 24 -12.40 -20.10 -23.33
C TYR A 24 -13.47 -20.89 -24.09
N GLY A 25 -13.11 -21.90 -24.90
CA GLY A 25 -14.07 -22.72 -25.64
C GLY A 25 -14.90 -21.91 -26.65
N GLU A 26 -15.56 -22.58 -27.58
CA GLU A 26 -16.37 -21.93 -28.64
C GLU A 26 -17.69 -21.29 -28.13
N GLY A 27 -17.84 -21.07 -26.82
CA GLY A 27 -18.98 -20.42 -26.22
C GLY A 27 -18.54 -19.53 -25.07
N ILE A 28 -19.18 -18.36 -24.92
CA ILE A 28 -19.03 -17.52 -23.73
C ILE A 28 -19.68 -18.30 -22.57
N ALA A 29 -18.94 -19.22 -21.96
CA ALA A 29 -19.38 -19.83 -20.70
C ALA A 29 -19.62 -18.68 -19.72
N THR A 30 -20.84 -18.65 -19.17
CA THR A 30 -21.34 -17.61 -18.25
C THR A 30 -20.73 -17.74 -16.87
N GLU A 31 -20.21 -18.93 -16.52
CA GLU A 31 -19.53 -19.21 -15.26
C GLU A 31 -18.15 -19.79 -15.54
N THR A 32 -17.11 -19.17 -14.97
CA THR A 32 -15.74 -19.65 -15.06
C THR A 32 -15.49 -20.54 -13.84
N PRO A 33 -15.07 -21.81 -14.00
CA PRO A 33 -14.74 -22.63 -12.84
C PRO A 33 -13.63 -21.98 -12.01
N HIS A 34 -13.71 -22.14 -10.70
CA HIS A 34 -12.78 -21.49 -9.77
C HIS A 34 -11.49 -22.30 -9.59
N MET A 35 -10.36 -21.64 -9.35
CA MET A 35 -9.06 -22.30 -9.11
C MET A 35 -9.13 -23.48 -8.11
N HIS A 36 -9.88 -23.32 -7.01
CA HIS A 36 -10.00 -24.35 -5.97
C HIS A 36 -10.68 -25.65 -6.44
N THR A 37 -11.35 -25.67 -7.60
CA THR A 37 -11.95 -26.90 -8.17
C THR A 37 -10.93 -27.76 -8.91
N GLU A 38 -9.67 -27.31 -9.03
CA GLU A 38 -8.56 -28.03 -9.68
C GLU A 38 -7.43 -28.31 -8.67
N PRO A 39 -7.53 -29.36 -7.83
CA PRO A 39 -6.58 -29.62 -6.73
C PRO A 39 -5.14 -29.82 -7.20
N GLY A 40 -4.94 -30.48 -8.34
CA GLY A 40 -3.60 -30.68 -8.92
C GLY A 40 -2.93 -29.37 -9.34
N LEU A 41 -3.72 -28.45 -9.91
CA LEU A 41 -3.27 -27.11 -10.28
C LEU A 41 -2.97 -26.26 -9.03
N CYS A 42 -3.84 -26.32 -8.03
CA CYS A 42 -3.63 -25.65 -6.74
C CYS A 42 -2.30 -26.07 -6.11
N LYS A 43 -2.05 -27.38 -6.02
CA LYS A 43 -0.79 -27.91 -5.48
C LYS A 43 0.41 -27.42 -6.28
N THR A 44 0.36 -27.51 -7.61
CA THR A 44 1.46 -27.08 -8.47
C THR A 44 1.75 -25.58 -8.34
N ASN A 45 0.71 -24.75 -8.18
CA ASN A 45 0.89 -23.32 -7.95
C ASN A 45 1.54 -23.04 -6.60
N ILE A 46 1.09 -23.71 -5.52
CA ILE A 46 1.68 -23.55 -4.17
C ILE A 46 3.15 -24.01 -4.16
N ASP A 47 3.48 -25.11 -4.83
CA ASP A 47 4.85 -25.63 -4.89
C ASP A 47 5.85 -24.67 -5.58
N ARG A 48 5.36 -23.65 -6.31
CA ARG A 48 6.21 -22.62 -6.96
C ARG A 48 6.66 -21.50 -6.01
N VAL A 49 5.99 -21.31 -4.88
CA VAL A 49 6.36 -20.26 -3.92
C VAL A 49 7.26 -20.84 -2.83
N ALA A 50 8.24 -20.06 -2.38
CA ALA A 50 9.08 -20.45 -1.24
C ALA A 50 8.27 -20.23 0.06
N SER A 51 7.45 -21.21 0.41
CA SER A 51 6.60 -21.16 1.62
C SER A 51 7.32 -21.69 2.86
N SER A 52 7.14 -21.01 3.99
CA SER A 52 7.62 -21.46 5.30
C SER A 52 6.60 -22.30 6.06
N PHE A 53 5.35 -22.32 5.58
CA PHE A 53 4.23 -23.01 6.21
C PHE A 53 3.43 -23.77 5.14
N PRO A 54 2.72 -24.85 5.50
CA PRO A 54 1.80 -25.50 4.58
C PRO A 54 0.63 -24.55 4.29
N LEU A 55 0.38 -24.35 2.99
CA LEU A 55 -0.67 -23.50 2.45
C LEU A 55 -1.60 -24.33 1.58
N VAL A 56 -2.83 -23.85 1.41
CA VAL A 56 -3.84 -24.54 0.60
C VAL A 56 -4.78 -23.53 -0.05
N ILE A 57 -5.15 -23.78 -1.30
CA ILE A 57 -6.19 -23.01 -1.99
C ILE A 57 -7.51 -23.79 -1.83
N ARG A 58 -8.54 -23.13 -1.30
CA ARG A 58 -9.87 -23.73 -1.02
C ARG A 58 -10.97 -22.71 -1.33
N ALA A 59 -12.22 -23.18 -1.37
CA ALA A 59 -13.38 -22.30 -1.44
C ALA A 59 -13.45 -21.37 -0.22
N ALA A 60 -13.66 -20.09 -0.47
CA ALA A 60 -14.07 -19.09 0.49
C ALA A 60 -15.54 -18.72 0.23
N LYS A 61 -16.26 -18.34 1.29
CA LYS A 61 -17.70 -18.07 1.25
C LYS A 61 -18.01 -16.62 1.56
N THR A 62 -18.84 -16.02 0.72
CA THR A 62 -19.61 -14.80 1.02
C THR A 62 -21.09 -15.11 0.78
N ASP A 63 -21.98 -14.19 1.16
CA ASP A 63 -23.42 -14.35 0.96
C ASP A 63 -23.73 -14.50 -0.55
N GLY A 64 -23.81 -15.74 -1.04
CA GLY A 64 -24.35 -16.09 -2.36
C GLY A 64 -23.41 -16.77 -3.37
N ALA A 65 -22.10 -16.87 -3.15
CA ALA A 65 -21.19 -17.57 -4.07
C ALA A 65 -19.91 -18.11 -3.40
N ASP A 66 -19.39 -19.22 -3.92
CA ASP A 66 -18.07 -19.73 -3.58
C ASP A 66 -17.01 -19.06 -4.48
N PHE A 67 -15.87 -18.67 -3.92
CA PHE A 67 -14.71 -18.16 -4.68
C PHE A 67 -13.43 -18.80 -4.17
N SER A 68 -12.31 -18.66 -4.88
CA SER A 68 -11.04 -19.23 -4.41
C SER A 68 -10.38 -18.33 -3.35
N GLY A 69 -9.81 -18.94 -2.32
CA GLY A 69 -9.03 -18.26 -1.28
C GLY A 69 -7.76 -19.03 -0.92
N LEU A 70 -6.76 -18.32 -0.39
CA LEU A 70 -5.54 -18.89 0.19
C LEU A 70 -5.71 -19.07 1.70
N TRP A 71 -5.41 -20.27 2.21
CA TRP A 71 -5.61 -20.64 3.61
C TRP A 71 -4.32 -21.17 4.23
N ALA A 72 -4.17 -20.93 5.54
CA ALA A 72 -3.12 -21.55 6.33
C ALA A 72 -3.54 -22.98 6.72
N ASP A 73 -2.68 -23.97 6.50
CA ASP A 73 -2.91 -25.37 6.94
C ASP A 73 -2.13 -25.70 8.23
N ALA A 74 -1.47 -24.70 8.82
CA ALA A 74 -0.83 -24.76 10.13
C ALA A 74 -1.00 -23.42 10.87
N ASN A 75 -0.73 -23.42 12.17
CA ASN A 75 -0.68 -22.18 12.94
C ASN A 75 0.53 -21.34 12.53
N ILE A 76 0.30 -20.05 12.29
CA ILE A 76 1.32 -19.06 11.94
C ILE A 76 1.26 -17.96 13.00
N GLU A 77 2.35 -17.80 13.76
CA GLU A 77 2.47 -16.70 14.73
C GLU A 77 2.63 -15.34 14.02
N PRO A 78 2.41 -14.20 14.70
CA PRO A 78 2.69 -12.88 14.13
C PRO A 78 4.16 -12.74 13.69
N ALA A 79 4.43 -11.83 12.74
CA ALA A 79 5.76 -11.47 12.26
C ALA A 79 6.55 -12.63 11.62
N ARG A 80 5.86 -13.55 10.93
CA ARG A 80 6.48 -14.66 10.20
C ARG A 80 6.39 -14.43 8.70
N ASP A 81 7.46 -14.77 7.98
CA ASP A 81 7.40 -14.91 6.52
C ASP A 81 6.53 -16.12 6.19
N ILE A 82 5.39 -15.88 5.54
CA ILE A 82 4.47 -16.93 5.10
C ILE A 82 5.07 -17.58 3.85
N TYR A 83 5.26 -16.78 2.80
CA TYR A 83 6.00 -17.21 1.61
C TYR A 83 6.70 -16.04 0.92
N ARG A 84 7.63 -16.39 0.02
CA ARG A 84 8.31 -15.47 -0.89
C ARG A 84 8.21 -15.96 -2.33
N VAL A 85 8.06 -15.05 -3.29
CA VAL A 85 7.97 -15.40 -4.72
C VAL A 85 8.50 -14.27 -5.60
N CYS A 86 9.21 -14.61 -6.68
CA CYS A 86 9.38 -13.67 -7.79
C CYS A 86 8.13 -13.74 -8.67
N PRO A 87 7.31 -12.68 -8.77
CA PRO A 87 6.06 -12.76 -9.50
C PRO A 87 6.32 -13.06 -10.98
N LEU A 88 5.33 -13.67 -11.63
CA LEU A 88 5.36 -13.94 -13.07
C LEU A 88 5.56 -12.66 -13.87
N MET A 89 4.84 -11.60 -13.48
CA MET A 89 4.98 -10.28 -14.08
C MET A 89 4.95 -9.21 -13.01
N ALA A 90 5.75 -8.16 -13.23
CA ALA A 90 5.72 -6.95 -12.46
C ALA A 90 5.93 -5.77 -13.42
N VAL A 91 5.16 -4.71 -13.22
CA VAL A 91 5.23 -3.48 -14.01
C VAL A 91 5.10 -2.30 -13.05
N PRO A 92 6.15 -1.49 -12.88
CA PRO A 92 6.04 -0.23 -12.16
C PRO A 92 5.01 0.69 -12.81
N ASP A 93 4.30 1.46 -11.99
CA ASP A 93 3.44 2.53 -12.47
C ASP A 93 4.28 3.65 -13.09
N ARG A 94 3.75 4.31 -14.13
CA ARG A 94 4.47 5.42 -14.79
C ARG A 94 4.71 6.59 -13.84
N THR A 95 3.84 6.78 -12.84
CA THR A 95 3.97 7.79 -11.79
C THR A 95 5.07 7.46 -10.78
N ALA A 96 5.48 6.19 -10.67
CA ALA A 96 6.55 5.73 -9.81
C ALA A 96 7.93 5.96 -10.47
N GLU A 97 8.28 7.23 -10.67
CA GLU A 97 9.34 7.60 -11.61
C GLU A 97 10.74 7.13 -11.26
N SER A 98 10.97 6.90 -9.98
CA SER A 98 12.25 6.48 -9.42
C SER A 98 12.52 4.98 -9.63
N PHE A 99 11.48 4.18 -9.93
CA PHE A 99 11.57 2.73 -9.99
C PHE A 99 12.13 2.19 -11.32
N CYS A 100 13.07 1.27 -11.19
CA CYS A 100 13.62 0.52 -12.32
C CYS A 100 12.60 -0.51 -12.81
N HIS A 101 12.31 -0.52 -14.11
CA HIS A 101 11.37 -1.45 -14.75
C HIS A 101 11.88 -2.90 -14.80
N ASN A 102 13.14 -3.15 -14.45
CA ASN A 102 13.70 -4.51 -14.41
C ASN A 102 13.81 -5.04 -12.98
N CYS A 103 14.57 -4.37 -12.11
CA CYS A 103 14.82 -4.85 -10.75
C CYS A 103 13.80 -4.39 -9.70
N LEU A 104 12.90 -3.46 -10.07
CA LEU A 104 11.91 -2.83 -9.19
C LEU A 104 12.52 -2.07 -7.99
N GLU A 105 13.83 -1.82 -7.99
CA GLU A 105 14.47 -0.96 -7.00
C GLU A 105 14.35 0.52 -7.42
N SER A 106 14.34 1.42 -6.44
CA SER A 106 14.28 2.87 -6.63
C SER A 106 15.38 3.56 -5.83
N ALA A 107 16.13 4.47 -6.45
CA ALA A 107 17.19 5.21 -5.75
C ALA A 107 16.71 6.27 -4.75
N GLN A 108 15.40 6.51 -4.71
CA GLN A 108 14.82 7.53 -3.84
C GLN A 108 14.17 6.92 -2.60
N GLU A 109 13.92 5.61 -2.60
CA GLU A 109 13.27 4.97 -1.47
C GLU A 109 14.23 4.67 -0.33
N PHE A 110 13.77 5.00 0.87
CA PHE A 110 14.45 4.67 2.11
C PHE A 110 14.53 3.14 2.26
N GLY A 111 15.73 2.57 2.37
CA GLY A 111 15.93 1.11 2.32
C GLY A 111 16.34 0.57 0.95
N SER A 112 16.48 1.39 -0.08
CA SER A 112 16.93 0.88 -1.38
C SER A 112 18.41 0.50 -1.39
N LYS A 113 18.74 -0.65 -2.00
CA LYS A 113 20.14 -1.06 -2.24
C LYS A 113 20.78 -0.34 -3.42
N ASN A 114 19.97 0.28 -4.26
CA ASN A 114 20.43 0.88 -5.50
C ASN A 114 20.26 2.39 -5.44
N ASN A 115 21.37 3.11 -5.27
CA ASN A 115 21.39 4.56 -5.18
C ASN A 115 21.45 5.26 -6.55
N ALA A 116 21.47 4.51 -7.66
CA ALA A 116 21.54 5.08 -9.00
C ALA A 116 20.15 5.45 -9.55
N PRO A 117 19.89 6.71 -9.90
CA PRO A 117 18.61 7.13 -10.44
C PRO A 117 18.31 6.42 -11.77
N SER A 118 17.04 6.03 -11.95
CA SER A 118 16.60 5.33 -13.15
C SER A 118 16.64 6.24 -14.37
N LYS A 119 17.31 5.79 -15.44
CA LYS A 119 17.39 6.50 -16.72
C LYS A 119 16.31 6.01 -17.67
N THR A 120 15.66 6.94 -18.35
CA THR A 120 14.61 6.63 -19.32
C THR A 120 15.21 5.99 -20.59
N CYS A 121 14.56 4.94 -21.09
CA CYS A 121 14.87 4.31 -22.36
C CYS A 121 14.79 5.33 -23.50
N THR A 122 15.83 5.38 -24.33
CA THR A 122 15.94 6.36 -25.42
C THR A 122 14.95 6.12 -26.55
N GLY A 123 14.48 4.88 -26.74
CA GLY A 123 13.52 4.50 -27.77
C GLY A 123 12.09 4.89 -27.43
N CYS A 124 11.54 4.35 -26.33
CA CYS A 124 10.15 4.59 -25.94
C CYS A 124 9.91 5.86 -25.12
N LYS A 125 10.96 6.43 -24.49
CA LYS A 125 10.86 7.56 -23.55
C LYS A 125 9.93 7.33 -22.33
N ALA A 126 9.55 6.07 -22.06
CA ALA A 126 8.65 5.71 -20.97
C ALA A 126 9.32 4.81 -19.93
N ALA A 127 9.79 3.62 -20.33
CA ALA A 127 10.44 2.67 -19.43
C ALA A 127 11.74 3.23 -18.85
N ARG A 128 12.05 2.93 -17.59
CA ARG A 128 13.24 3.44 -16.89
C ARG A 128 14.09 2.33 -16.29
N PHE A 129 15.41 2.47 -16.34
CA PHE A 129 16.36 1.48 -15.85
C PHE A 129 17.49 2.13 -15.05
N CYS A 130 17.82 1.57 -13.90
CA CYS A 130 18.91 2.11 -13.06
C CYS A 130 20.32 1.86 -13.63
N SER A 131 20.47 0.87 -14.51
CA SER A 131 21.77 0.50 -15.06
C SER A 131 21.64 -0.07 -16.48
N LYS A 132 22.77 -0.11 -17.22
CA LYS A 132 22.81 -0.72 -18.55
C LYS A 132 22.52 -2.22 -18.49
N GLU A 133 22.90 -2.88 -17.41
CA GLU A 133 22.68 -4.30 -17.15
C GLU A 133 21.18 -4.57 -16.96
N CYS A 134 20.50 -3.76 -16.16
CA CYS A 134 19.04 -3.83 -16.01
C CYS A 134 18.31 -3.60 -17.36
N GLN A 135 18.77 -2.62 -18.15
CA GLN A 135 18.19 -2.37 -19.46
C GLN A 135 18.41 -3.55 -20.44
N LYS A 136 19.62 -4.12 -20.49
CA LYS A 136 19.93 -5.30 -21.32
C LYS A 136 19.11 -6.53 -20.92
N SER A 137 19.01 -6.78 -19.60
CA SER A 137 18.23 -7.87 -19.03
C SER A 137 16.74 -7.74 -19.39
N ALA A 138 16.14 -6.56 -19.16
CA ALA A 138 14.77 -6.28 -19.56
C ALA A 138 14.55 -6.41 -21.07
N TRP A 139 15.49 -5.91 -21.89
CA TRP A 139 15.41 -6.00 -23.35
C TRP A 139 15.31 -7.46 -23.83
N ALA A 140 16.10 -8.36 -23.26
CA ALA A 140 16.06 -9.78 -23.60
C ALA A 140 14.76 -10.47 -23.15
N GLN A 141 14.24 -10.09 -21.98
CA GLN A 141 13.08 -10.73 -21.36
C GLN A 141 11.73 -10.27 -21.93
N PHE A 142 11.50 -8.96 -22.02
CA PHE A 142 10.17 -8.38 -22.36
C PHE A 142 10.23 -7.01 -23.07
N HIS A 143 11.19 -6.14 -22.76
CA HIS A 143 11.12 -4.73 -23.18
C HIS A 143 11.32 -4.53 -24.68
N LYS A 144 12.05 -5.42 -25.37
CA LYS A 144 12.20 -5.36 -26.84
C LYS A 144 10.84 -5.34 -27.54
N ASP A 145 9.91 -6.14 -27.05
CA ASP A 145 8.57 -6.32 -27.62
C ASP A 145 7.67 -5.13 -27.23
N GLU A 146 7.79 -4.63 -25.99
CA GLU A 146 6.99 -3.53 -25.44
C GLU A 146 7.45 -2.13 -25.86
N CYS A 147 8.71 -1.95 -26.28
CA CYS A 147 9.29 -0.63 -26.51
C CYS A 147 8.49 0.20 -27.54
N LYS A 148 8.05 -0.43 -28.64
CA LYS A 148 7.22 0.26 -29.65
C LYS A 148 5.81 0.57 -29.14
N VAL A 149 5.23 -0.28 -28.30
CA VAL A 149 3.92 -0.05 -27.69
C VAL A 149 3.99 1.17 -26.78
N LEU A 150 4.97 1.21 -25.88
CA LEU A 150 5.20 2.33 -24.96
C LEU A 150 5.61 3.62 -25.69
N GLN A 151 6.26 3.54 -26.84
CA GLN A 151 6.56 4.71 -27.66
C GLN A 151 5.28 5.38 -28.18
N LYS A 152 4.28 4.58 -28.59
CA LYS A 152 2.98 5.09 -29.06
C LYS A 152 2.08 5.52 -27.91
N SER A 153 2.12 4.79 -26.81
CA SER A 153 1.23 5.00 -25.66
C SER A 153 2.05 5.03 -24.35
N PRO A 154 2.79 6.13 -24.09
CA PRO A 154 3.69 6.21 -22.93
C PRO A 154 2.99 6.25 -21.57
N MET A 155 1.69 6.55 -21.55
CA MET A 155 0.84 6.63 -20.35
C MET A 155 0.01 5.35 -20.12
N MET A 156 0.39 4.25 -20.76
CA MET A 156 -0.31 2.97 -20.60
C MET A 156 -0.30 2.51 -19.14
N THR A 157 -1.44 2.00 -18.67
CA THR A 157 -1.53 1.46 -17.31
C THR A 157 -0.70 0.18 -17.16
N PRO A 158 -0.19 -0.13 -15.96
CA PRO A 158 0.57 -1.36 -15.73
C PRO A 158 -0.15 -2.64 -16.17
N GLN A 159 -1.44 -2.76 -15.86
CA GLN A 159 -2.23 -3.95 -16.20
C GLN A 159 -2.46 -4.09 -17.72
N HIS A 160 -2.62 -2.98 -18.44
CA HIS A 160 -2.67 -2.99 -19.91
C HIS A 160 -1.34 -3.44 -20.51
N LEU A 161 -0.21 -2.97 -19.96
CA LEU A 161 1.10 -3.41 -20.41
C LEU A 161 1.34 -4.91 -20.10
N MET A 162 0.83 -5.41 -18.97
CA MET A 162 0.87 -6.85 -18.68
C MET A 162 0.07 -7.69 -19.66
N ALA A 163 -1.09 -7.21 -20.12
CA ALA A 163 -1.86 -7.89 -21.16
C ALA A 163 -1.07 -8.00 -22.48
N HIS A 164 -0.35 -6.94 -22.88
CA HIS A 164 0.59 -6.99 -24.00
C HIS A 164 1.72 -8.00 -23.76
N ARG A 165 2.34 -7.96 -22.57
CA ARG A 165 3.43 -8.86 -22.19
C ARG A 165 3.01 -10.33 -22.30
N LEU A 166 1.81 -10.68 -21.83
CA LEU A 166 1.26 -12.03 -21.95
C LEU A 166 1.14 -12.47 -23.40
N LEU A 167 0.55 -11.65 -24.29
CA LEU A 167 0.42 -12.04 -25.69
C LEU A 167 1.76 -12.08 -26.43
N PHE A 168 2.72 -11.20 -26.10
CA PHE A 168 4.08 -11.31 -26.64
C PHE A 168 4.78 -12.59 -26.19
N TRP A 169 4.67 -12.95 -24.91
CA TRP A 169 5.21 -14.20 -24.40
C TRP A 169 4.53 -15.40 -25.03
N GLN A 170 3.21 -15.36 -25.24
CA GLN A 170 2.50 -16.39 -25.99
C GLN A 170 3.06 -16.56 -27.39
N ASN A 171 3.19 -15.46 -28.15
CA ASN A 171 3.70 -15.51 -29.53
C ASN A 171 5.14 -16.04 -29.60
N ARG A 172 5.92 -15.86 -28.52
CA ARG A 172 7.29 -16.40 -28.38
C ARG A 172 7.33 -17.80 -27.77
N GLY A 173 6.18 -18.41 -27.50
CA GLY A 173 6.07 -19.72 -26.85
C GLY A 173 6.58 -19.74 -25.41
N LYS A 174 6.74 -18.59 -24.74
CA LYS A 174 7.35 -18.50 -23.40
C LYS A 174 6.37 -18.81 -22.26
N LEU A 175 5.07 -18.88 -22.52
CA LEU A 175 4.08 -19.22 -21.50
C LEU A 175 3.93 -20.74 -21.40
N SER A 176 4.10 -21.27 -20.19
CA SER A 176 3.82 -22.68 -19.91
C SER A 176 2.33 -22.97 -19.84
N ASN A 177 1.96 -24.22 -20.14
CA ASN A 177 0.60 -24.73 -19.97
C ASN A 177 0.02 -24.53 -18.57
N LEU A 178 0.86 -24.63 -17.53
CA LEU A 178 0.47 -24.39 -16.14
C LEU A 178 -0.04 -22.95 -15.93
N VAL A 179 0.70 -21.97 -16.45
CA VAL A 179 0.33 -20.55 -16.35
C VAL A 179 -0.94 -20.29 -17.14
N GLY A 180 -1.09 -20.89 -18.33
CA GLY A 180 -2.32 -20.79 -19.13
C GLY A 180 -3.56 -21.32 -18.41
N LYS A 181 -3.46 -22.52 -17.83
CA LYS A 181 -4.54 -23.09 -17.01
C LYS A 181 -4.88 -22.21 -15.81
N SER A 182 -3.89 -21.61 -15.17
CA SER A 182 -4.13 -20.70 -14.04
C SER A 182 -4.83 -19.41 -14.47
N LEU A 183 -4.40 -18.81 -15.59
CA LEU A 183 -5.01 -17.60 -16.16
C LEU A 183 -6.48 -17.82 -16.54
N ARG A 184 -6.84 -19.04 -16.95
CA ARG A 184 -8.21 -19.44 -17.28
C ARG A 184 -9.18 -19.32 -16.11
N LEU A 185 -8.71 -19.66 -14.90
CA LEU A 185 -9.54 -19.82 -13.70
C LEU A 185 -9.52 -18.57 -12.82
N LEU A 186 -8.97 -17.47 -13.33
CA LEU A 186 -9.03 -16.17 -12.66
C LEU A 186 -10.44 -15.60 -12.73
N GLU A 187 -10.83 -14.92 -11.65
CA GLU A 187 -12.04 -14.10 -11.67
C GLU A 187 -11.85 -12.95 -12.66
N THR A 188 -12.86 -12.68 -13.46
CA THR A 188 -12.83 -11.63 -14.48
C THR A 188 -13.86 -10.55 -14.22
N HIS A 189 -14.90 -10.83 -13.42
CA HIS A 189 -16.11 -10.01 -13.31
C HIS A 189 -16.59 -9.52 -14.68
N PHE A 190 -16.42 -10.37 -15.72
CA PHE A 190 -16.63 -9.97 -17.10
C PHE A 190 -18.09 -9.57 -17.33
N VAL A 191 -19.03 -10.33 -16.73
CA VAL A 191 -20.45 -10.01 -16.76
C VAL A 191 -20.74 -8.70 -16.04
N ASP A 192 -20.10 -8.42 -14.90
CA ASP A 192 -20.31 -7.17 -14.15
C ASP A 192 -19.76 -5.95 -14.92
N PHE A 193 -18.62 -6.10 -15.60
CA PHE A 193 -18.12 -5.07 -16.52
C PHE A 193 -19.06 -4.82 -17.70
N GLN A 194 -19.79 -5.83 -18.15
CA GLN A 194 -20.76 -5.71 -19.25
C GLN A 194 -22.07 -5.03 -18.85
N GLN A 195 -22.37 -4.87 -17.56
CA GLN A 195 -23.55 -4.14 -17.09
C GLN A 195 -23.47 -2.63 -17.40
N ASP A 196 -22.25 -2.11 -17.61
CA ASP A 196 -21.97 -0.73 -18.00
C ASP A 196 -21.42 -0.71 -19.44
N PRO A 197 -22.19 -0.20 -20.43
CA PRO A 197 -21.77 -0.18 -21.82
C PRO A 197 -20.45 0.55 -22.07
N ASP A 198 -20.18 1.63 -21.35
CA ASP A 198 -18.95 2.41 -21.54
C ASP A 198 -17.75 1.62 -21.06
N ARG A 199 -17.85 0.98 -19.89
CA ARG A 199 -16.80 0.09 -19.37
C ARG A 199 -16.58 -1.12 -20.27
N ALA A 200 -17.64 -1.69 -20.84
CA ALA A 200 -17.56 -2.82 -21.75
C ALA A 200 -16.83 -2.46 -23.05
N ASN A 201 -17.16 -1.31 -23.63
CA ASN A 201 -16.51 -0.78 -24.84
C ASN A 201 -15.03 -0.45 -24.58
N ASP A 202 -14.71 0.20 -23.47
CA ASP A 202 -13.33 0.49 -23.06
C ASP A 202 -12.49 -0.80 -22.97
N LEU A 203 -13.05 -1.88 -22.41
CA LEU A 203 -12.36 -3.17 -22.35
C LEU A 203 -12.15 -3.79 -23.73
N LEU A 204 -13.13 -3.67 -24.63
CA LEU A 204 -13.04 -4.21 -25.98
C LEU A 204 -11.99 -3.45 -26.80
N ASP A 205 -11.98 -2.12 -26.72
CA ASP A 205 -10.99 -1.27 -27.41
C ASP A 205 -9.57 -1.60 -26.95
N VAL A 206 -9.37 -1.78 -25.64
CA VAL A 206 -8.08 -2.22 -25.10
C VAL A 206 -7.73 -3.61 -25.64
N ALA A 207 -8.66 -4.56 -25.68
CA ALA A 207 -8.41 -5.91 -26.17
C ALA A 207 -8.03 -5.93 -27.66
N VAL A 208 -8.72 -5.14 -28.49
CA VAL A 208 -8.38 -4.94 -29.92
C VAL A 208 -6.97 -4.36 -30.04
N ALA A 209 -6.68 -3.27 -29.31
CA ALA A 209 -5.38 -2.63 -29.35
C ALA A 209 -4.24 -3.57 -28.92
N VAL A 210 -4.44 -4.35 -27.86
CA VAL A 210 -3.47 -5.35 -27.38
C VAL A 210 -3.21 -6.41 -28.44
N ARG A 211 -4.27 -6.94 -29.07
CA ARG A 211 -4.16 -7.98 -30.11
C ARG A 211 -3.47 -7.47 -31.36
N GLU A 212 -3.82 -6.28 -31.83
CA GLU A 212 -3.21 -5.65 -33.01
C GLU A 212 -1.74 -5.30 -32.76
N ALA A 213 -1.43 -4.65 -31.64
CA ALA A 213 -0.06 -4.25 -31.30
C ALA A 213 0.89 -5.44 -31.13
N THR A 214 0.36 -6.58 -30.69
CA THR A 214 1.13 -7.82 -30.51
C THR A 214 1.17 -8.69 -31.75
N GLY A 215 0.30 -8.44 -32.74
CA GLY A 215 0.08 -9.33 -33.89
C GLY A 215 -0.42 -10.72 -33.48
N SER A 216 -1.07 -10.84 -32.32
CA SER A 216 -1.47 -12.13 -31.77
C SER A 216 -2.65 -12.72 -32.55
N LYS A 217 -2.59 -14.04 -32.77
CA LYS A 217 -3.66 -14.81 -33.41
C LYS A 217 -4.74 -15.28 -32.42
N VAL A 218 -4.56 -15.02 -31.13
CA VAL A 218 -5.55 -15.32 -30.09
C VAL A 218 -6.90 -14.72 -30.47
N ASN A 219 -7.98 -15.49 -30.26
CA ASN A 219 -9.34 -15.04 -30.52
C ASN A 219 -9.65 -13.74 -29.74
N LEU A 220 -10.34 -12.77 -30.37
CA LEU A 220 -10.65 -11.49 -29.73
C LEU A 220 -11.45 -11.66 -28.43
N ALA A 221 -12.37 -12.62 -28.36
CA ALA A 221 -13.14 -12.90 -27.15
C ALA A 221 -12.25 -13.30 -25.97
N VAL A 222 -11.15 -14.03 -26.26
CA VAL A 222 -10.15 -14.42 -25.27
C VAL A 222 -9.36 -13.21 -24.78
N ALA A 223 -8.88 -12.37 -25.71
CA ALA A 223 -8.20 -11.13 -25.37
C ALA A 223 -9.10 -10.20 -24.53
N TRP A 224 -10.41 -10.14 -24.86
CA TRP A 224 -11.39 -9.33 -24.16
C TRP A 224 -11.62 -9.76 -22.72
N LYS A 225 -11.61 -11.08 -22.43
CA LYS A 225 -11.66 -11.60 -21.06
C LYS A 225 -10.33 -11.48 -20.30
N LEU A 226 -9.20 -11.47 -21.01
CA LEU A 226 -7.88 -11.34 -20.39
C LEU A 226 -7.64 -9.95 -19.77
N VAL A 227 -8.12 -8.88 -20.41
CA VAL A 227 -7.95 -7.50 -19.93
C VAL A 227 -8.53 -7.29 -18.52
N PRO A 228 -9.81 -7.62 -18.24
CA PRO A 228 -10.35 -7.49 -16.89
C PRO A 228 -9.74 -8.49 -15.91
N ALA A 229 -9.34 -9.69 -16.35
CA ALA A 229 -8.57 -10.63 -15.52
C ALA A 229 -7.28 -9.97 -14.97
N MET A 230 -6.52 -9.28 -15.82
CA MET A 230 -5.33 -8.54 -15.37
C MET A 230 -5.68 -7.33 -14.49
N ARG A 231 -6.83 -6.68 -14.68
CA ARG A 231 -7.26 -5.56 -13.83
C ARG A 231 -7.55 -6.00 -12.39
N ILE A 232 -8.21 -7.14 -12.22
CA ILE A 232 -8.73 -7.59 -10.91
C ILE A 232 -7.71 -8.43 -10.13
N ASN A 233 -6.91 -9.25 -10.82
CA ASN A 233 -6.06 -10.25 -10.16
C ASN A 233 -4.61 -9.77 -9.95
N CYS A 234 -4.26 -8.58 -10.43
CA CYS A 234 -2.94 -8.01 -10.17
C CYS A 234 -2.90 -7.37 -8.78
N VAL A 235 -1.90 -7.74 -8.00
CA VAL A 235 -1.63 -7.15 -6.69
C VAL A 235 -0.82 -5.87 -6.82
N ARG A 236 -1.06 -4.95 -5.89
CA ARG A 236 -0.31 -3.69 -5.80
C ARG A 236 1.13 -3.98 -5.40
N LEU A 237 2.08 -3.49 -6.20
CA LEU A 237 3.47 -3.42 -5.80
C LEU A 237 3.64 -2.25 -4.84
N ARG A 238 3.86 -2.55 -3.56
CA ARG A 238 4.18 -1.56 -2.53
C ARG A 238 5.58 -1.83 -1.94
N HIS A 239 6.44 -0.81 -2.01
CA HIS A 239 7.73 -0.83 -1.32
C HIS A 239 7.47 -0.58 0.18
N PRO A 240 8.21 -1.20 1.12
CA PRO A 240 7.99 -1.01 2.55
C PRO A 240 7.94 0.45 3.00
N SER A 241 8.79 1.33 2.46
CA SER A 241 8.81 2.76 2.78
C SER A 241 7.65 3.57 2.20
N LEU A 242 6.89 3.02 1.26
CA LEU A 242 5.85 3.74 0.53
C LEU A 242 4.45 3.37 1.04
N LYS A 243 3.59 4.38 1.12
CA LYS A 243 2.14 4.19 1.28
C LYS A 243 1.47 3.95 -0.07
N GLU A 244 1.99 4.62 -1.10
CA GLU A 244 1.46 4.57 -2.46
C GLU A 244 1.82 3.29 -3.20
N THR A 245 1.05 3.01 -4.23
CA THR A 245 1.30 1.88 -5.14
C THR A 245 2.38 2.26 -6.15
N ALA A 246 3.51 1.55 -6.14
CA ALA A 246 4.61 1.75 -7.09
C ALA A 246 4.38 1.03 -8.43
N GLY A 247 3.36 0.18 -8.53
CA GLY A 247 3.04 -0.59 -9.73
C GLY A 247 2.12 -1.77 -9.43
N PHE A 248 2.10 -2.73 -10.32
CA PHE A 248 1.31 -3.95 -10.15
C PHE A 248 2.15 -5.19 -10.45
N ALA A 249 1.77 -6.31 -9.86
CA ALA A 249 2.34 -7.62 -10.14
C ALA A 249 1.26 -8.69 -10.25
N TYR A 250 1.56 -9.72 -11.05
CA TYR A 250 0.74 -10.92 -11.17
C TYR A 250 1.56 -12.14 -10.78
N ASP A 251 0.99 -12.96 -9.91
CA ASP A 251 1.49 -14.27 -9.52
C ASP A 251 0.31 -15.19 -9.21
N THR A 252 0.41 -16.46 -9.59
CA THR A 252 -0.72 -17.41 -9.56
C THR A 252 -1.21 -17.74 -8.16
N VAL A 253 -0.31 -17.79 -7.16
CA VAL A 253 -0.70 -18.02 -5.76
C VAL A 253 -1.19 -16.72 -5.14
N THR A 254 -0.47 -15.64 -5.42
CA THR A 254 -0.76 -14.33 -4.82
C THR A 254 -2.13 -13.78 -5.24
N ALA A 255 -2.58 -14.09 -6.46
CA ALA A 255 -3.92 -13.74 -6.94
C ALA A 255 -5.07 -14.41 -6.16
N MET A 256 -4.79 -15.46 -5.37
CA MET A 256 -5.81 -16.18 -4.59
C MET A 256 -6.01 -15.59 -3.18
N ILE A 257 -5.29 -14.54 -2.81
CA ILE A 257 -5.35 -13.96 -1.47
C ILE A 257 -6.47 -12.93 -1.42
N ASN A 258 -7.51 -13.17 -0.63
CA ASN A 258 -8.66 -12.28 -0.57
C ASN A 258 -8.46 -11.02 0.27
N HIS A 259 -9.42 -10.09 0.13
CA HIS A 259 -9.40 -8.81 0.81
C HIS A 259 -9.95 -8.86 2.24
N SER A 260 -9.29 -8.14 3.15
CA SER A 260 -9.90 -7.61 4.38
C SER A 260 -9.40 -6.20 4.66
N CYS A 261 -10.28 -5.30 5.12
CA CYS A 261 -9.87 -3.98 5.63
C CYS A 261 -9.19 -4.07 7.02
N ASP A 262 -9.25 -5.24 7.65
CA ASP A 262 -8.48 -5.62 8.84
C ASP A 262 -7.70 -6.92 8.55
N PRO A 263 -6.68 -6.85 7.68
CA PRO A 263 -6.00 -8.04 7.19
C PRO A 263 -5.23 -8.75 8.29
N ASN A 264 -4.91 -10.03 8.05
CA ASN A 264 -4.02 -10.81 8.92
C ASN A 264 -2.60 -10.99 8.33
N ALA A 265 -2.39 -10.59 7.08
CA ALA A 265 -1.10 -10.57 6.43
C ALA A 265 -0.85 -9.26 5.67
N ILE A 266 0.42 -8.99 5.37
CA ILE A 266 0.86 -7.91 4.48
C ILE A 266 1.66 -8.48 3.33
N LEU A 267 1.42 -7.94 2.14
CA LEU A 267 2.21 -8.16 0.94
C LEU A 267 2.99 -6.90 0.59
N PHE A 268 4.30 -7.04 0.40
CA PHE A 268 5.18 -5.97 -0.07
C PHE A 268 6.26 -6.57 -0.97
N PHE A 269 6.98 -5.75 -1.72
CA PHE A 269 8.13 -6.21 -2.50
C PHE A 269 9.44 -5.72 -1.91
N GLU A 270 10.48 -6.54 -2.05
CA GLU A 270 11.87 -6.15 -1.87
C GLU A 270 12.65 -6.55 -3.14
N GLY A 271 13.08 -5.56 -3.91
CA GLY A 271 13.50 -5.78 -5.30
C GLY A 271 12.41 -6.51 -6.10
N ARG A 272 12.76 -7.62 -6.74
CA ARG A 272 11.82 -8.45 -7.52
C ARG A 272 11.02 -9.46 -6.69
N GLU A 273 11.27 -9.58 -5.40
CA GLU A 273 10.63 -10.60 -4.57
C GLU A 273 9.40 -10.02 -3.87
N LEU A 274 8.23 -10.62 -4.11
CA LEU A 274 7.05 -10.42 -3.28
C LEU A 274 7.19 -11.24 -2.00
N ARG A 275 6.91 -10.61 -0.86
CA ARG A 275 6.95 -11.23 0.46
C ARG A 275 5.60 -11.07 1.13
N LEU A 276 5.02 -12.19 1.55
CA LEU A 276 3.81 -12.22 2.36
C LEU A 276 4.19 -12.50 3.82
N ARG A 277 3.85 -11.60 4.74
CA ARG A 277 4.15 -11.74 6.18
C ARG A 277 2.89 -11.67 7.03
N SER A 278 2.84 -12.48 8.10
CA SER A 278 1.74 -12.43 9.07
C SER A 278 1.83 -11.18 9.96
N LEU A 279 0.74 -10.44 10.08
CA LEU A 279 0.60 -9.29 10.99
C LEU A 279 0.04 -9.72 12.35
N LYS A 280 -0.74 -10.79 12.36
CA LYS A 280 -1.46 -11.35 13.50
C LYS A 280 -1.25 -12.87 13.53
N LYS A 281 -1.66 -13.51 14.63
CA LYS A 281 -1.73 -14.97 14.69
C LYS A 281 -2.79 -15.46 13.70
N ILE A 282 -2.43 -16.44 12.89
CA ILE A 282 -3.31 -17.10 11.93
C ILE A 282 -3.38 -18.57 12.34
N ASN A 283 -4.54 -19.04 12.78
CA ASN A 283 -4.71 -20.44 13.14
C ASN A 283 -4.84 -21.30 11.89
N ALA A 284 -4.48 -22.58 11.97
CA ALA A 284 -4.74 -23.55 10.92
C ALA A 284 -6.23 -23.52 10.52
N GLY A 285 -6.52 -23.59 9.23
CA GLY A 285 -7.87 -23.46 8.68
C GLY A 285 -8.39 -22.02 8.63
N THR A 286 -7.57 -20.99 8.87
CA THR A 286 -7.96 -19.58 8.69
C THR A 286 -7.50 -19.07 7.31
N GLU A 287 -8.36 -18.32 6.65
CA GLU A 287 -8.03 -17.65 5.39
C GLU A 287 -6.98 -16.56 5.60
N ILE A 288 -6.04 -16.46 4.67
CA ILE A 288 -5.01 -15.43 4.65
C ILE A 288 -5.53 -14.26 3.79
N THR A 289 -5.55 -13.06 4.37
CA THR A 289 -6.11 -11.87 3.72
C THR A 289 -5.15 -10.69 3.76
N ILE A 290 -5.19 -9.88 2.71
CA ILE A 290 -4.44 -8.62 2.56
C ILE A 290 -5.40 -7.44 2.29
N SER A 291 -4.91 -6.21 2.34
CA SER A 291 -5.70 -5.06 1.90
C SER A 291 -5.46 -4.77 0.42
N TYR A 292 -6.51 -4.82 -0.41
CA TYR A 292 -6.44 -4.49 -1.84
C TYR A 292 -6.35 -3.00 -2.11
N ILE A 293 -6.80 -2.20 -1.14
CA ILE A 293 -6.87 -0.75 -1.20
C ILE A 293 -6.14 -0.14 -0.01
N ASP A 294 -6.04 1.17 0.03
CA ASP A 294 -5.52 1.89 1.19
C ASP A 294 -6.45 1.70 2.40
N PRO A 295 -6.00 1.02 3.47
CA PRO A 295 -6.82 0.76 4.65
C PRO A 295 -7.01 2.01 5.51
N THR A 296 -6.31 3.13 5.26
CA THR A 296 -6.47 4.39 6.00
C THR A 296 -7.74 5.15 5.62
N LEU A 297 -8.28 4.91 4.41
CA LEU A 297 -9.50 5.56 3.90
C LEU A 297 -10.73 5.34 4.81
N THR A 298 -11.70 6.26 4.74
CA THR A 298 -13.04 6.10 5.37
C THR A 298 -13.75 4.85 4.87
N VAL A 299 -14.61 4.23 5.68
CA VAL A 299 -15.32 3.01 5.28
C VAL A 299 -16.16 3.21 4.03
N SER A 300 -16.83 4.36 3.89
CA SER A 300 -17.57 4.71 2.67
C SER A 300 -16.66 4.68 1.43
N SER A 301 -15.54 5.42 1.43
CA SER A 301 -14.57 5.37 0.31
C SER A 301 -14.00 3.98 0.06
N ARG A 302 -13.77 3.18 1.11
CA ARG A 302 -13.30 1.79 0.95
C ARG A 302 -14.35 0.94 0.22
N GLN A 303 -15.61 0.99 0.64
CA GLN A 303 -16.70 0.28 -0.04
C GLN A 303 -16.85 0.73 -1.49
N THR A 304 -16.85 2.05 -1.75
CA THR A 304 -16.92 2.57 -3.12
C THR A 304 -15.78 2.08 -4.00
N LEU A 305 -14.54 2.06 -3.50
CA LEU A 305 -13.40 1.55 -4.27
C LEU A 305 -13.49 0.05 -4.51
N LEU A 306 -13.88 -0.73 -3.51
CA LEU A 306 -14.01 -2.19 -3.64
C LEU A 306 -15.13 -2.57 -4.60
N GLN A 307 -16.29 -1.91 -4.53
CA GLN A 307 -17.37 -2.12 -5.48
C GLN A 307 -16.94 -1.72 -6.91
N ARG A 308 -16.30 -0.56 -7.07
CA ARG A 308 -15.96 -0.04 -8.41
C ARG A 308 -14.89 -0.87 -9.11
N GLU A 309 -13.84 -1.25 -8.38
CA GLU A 309 -12.65 -1.90 -8.92
C GLU A 309 -12.72 -3.44 -8.84
N TYR A 310 -13.44 -3.99 -7.85
CA TYR A 310 -13.46 -5.43 -7.53
C TYR A 310 -14.87 -6.02 -7.40
N PHE A 311 -15.94 -5.23 -7.60
CA PHE A 311 -17.33 -5.71 -7.69
C PHE A 311 -17.86 -6.43 -6.44
N PHE A 312 -17.35 -6.10 -5.25
CA PHE A 312 -17.88 -6.65 -4.00
C PHE A 312 -17.95 -5.63 -2.85
N ASP A 313 -18.85 -5.90 -1.91
CA ASP A 313 -18.96 -5.19 -0.64
C ASP A 313 -18.20 -5.92 0.48
N CYS A 314 -17.34 -5.20 1.19
CA CYS A 314 -16.55 -5.78 2.28
C CYS A 314 -17.34 -5.86 3.59
N HIS A 315 -17.51 -7.07 4.10
CA HIS A 315 -18.25 -7.35 5.34
C HIS A 315 -17.35 -7.69 6.54
N CYS A 316 -16.06 -7.32 6.49
CA CYS A 316 -15.12 -7.59 7.58
C CYS A 316 -15.52 -6.88 8.89
N LYS A 317 -14.97 -7.36 10.02
CA LYS A 317 -15.25 -6.83 11.37
C LYS A 317 -15.07 -5.30 11.45
N ARG A 318 -14.01 -4.78 10.82
CA ARG A 318 -13.72 -3.34 10.81
C ARG A 318 -14.76 -2.54 10.04
N CYS A 319 -15.14 -2.97 8.83
CA CYS A 319 -16.19 -2.28 8.06
C CYS A 319 -17.51 -2.25 8.82
N LYS A 320 -17.93 -3.37 9.41
CA LYS A 320 -19.15 -3.45 10.24
C LYS A 320 -19.11 -2.47 11.42
N SER A 321 -17.99 -2.41 12.13
CA SER A 321 -17.80 -1.51 13.27
C SER A 321 -17.82 -0.04 12.85
N GLU A 322 -17.07 0.34 11.80
CA GLU A 322 -16.98 1.72 11.34
C GLU A 322 -18.32 2.21 10.76
N ILE A 323 -19.02 1.40 9.97
CA ILE A 323 -20.36 1.74 9.45
C ILE A 323 -21.36 1.96 10.59
N THR A 324 -21.34 1.08 11.60
CA THR A 324 -22.22 1.21 12.77
C THR A 324 -21.94 2.52 13.52
N GLN A 325 -20.67 2.90 13.68
CA GLN A 325 -20.28 4.16 14.30
C GLN A 325 -20.73 5.37 13.48
N GLU A 326 -20.46 5.40 12.17
CA GLU A 326 -20.88 6.51 11.30
C GLU A 326 -22.41 6.65 11.29
N ARG A 327 -23.16 5.53 11.23
CA ARG A 327 -24.63 5.54 11.32
C ARG A 327 -25.13 6.08 12.66
N TRP A 328 -24.48 5.75 13.77
CA TRP A 328 -24.84 6.26 15.10
C TRP A 328 -24.61 7.77 15.26
N LEU A 329 -23.61 8.33 14.57
CA LEU A 329 -23.39 9.77 14.51
C LEU A 329 -24.44 10.48 13.67
N ALA A 330 -24.87 9.83 12.58
CA ALA A 330 -25.83 10.36 11.60
C ALA A 330 -27.31 10.36 12.06
N THR A 331 -27.65 10.00 13.30
CA THR A 331 -29.04 9.66 13.72
C THR A 331 -30.04 10.83 13.87
N LYS A 332 -29.80 12.04 13.33
CA LYS A 332 -30.81 13.11 13.35
C LYS A 332 -31.39 13.35 11.94
N GLY A 333 -32.66 12.96 11.76
CA GLY A 333 -33.47 13.21 10.57
C GLY A 333 -33.07 12.40 9.32
N GLU A 334 -33.91 12.43 8.29
CA GLU A 334 -33.69 11.72 7.01
C GLU A 334 -32.39 12.14 6.29
N ASN A 335 -31.84 13.31 6.63
CA ASN A 335 -30.67 13.90 5.97
C ASN A 335 -29.33 13.72 6.73
N GLY A 336 -29.31 13.08 7.90
CA GLY A 336 -28.11 13.02 8.74
C GLY A 336 -26.96 12.21 8.11
N TRP A 337 -27.26 11.11 7.43
CA TRP A 337 -26.25 10.28 6.76
C TRP A 337 -25.64 10.96 5.52
N PRO A 338 -26.44 11.49 4.56
CA PRO A 338 -25.91 12.29 3.47
C PRO A 338 -25.07 13.50 3.93
N ALA A 339 -25.49 14.20 4.99
CA ALA A 339 -24.75 15.33 5.53
C ALA A 339 -23.36 14.92 6.09
N LEU A 340 -23.28 13.80 6.79
CA LEU A 340 -22.01 13.26 7.27
C LEU A 340 -21.06 12.91 6.11
N LEU A 341 -21.57 12.21 5.09
CA LEU A 341 -20.78 11.86 3.91
C LEU A 341 -20.30 13.11 3.14
N GLN A 342 -21.17 14.11 3.01
CA GLN A 342 -20.82 15.39 2.38
C GLN A 342 -19.73 16.11 3.18
N ALA A 343 -19.83 16.15 4.52
CA ALA A 343 -18.82 16.74 5.37
C ALA A 343 -17.46 16.01 5.26
N GLN A 344 -17.47 14.66 5.19
CA GLN A 344 -16.26 13.90 4.91
C GLN A 344 -15.62 14.34 3.57
N GLU A 345 -16.42 14.48 2.51
CA GLU A 345 -15.89 14.90 1.21
C GLU A 345 -15.41 16.35 1.21
N ASP A 346 -16.09 17.25 1.92
CA ASP A 346 -15.68 18.64 2.09
C ASP A 346 -14.32 18.77 2.78
N ILE A 347 -14.07 17.97 3.82
CA ILE A 347 -12.76 17.90 4.48
C ILE A 347 -11.69 17.42 3.48
N ARG A 348 -11.94 16.33 2.75
CA ARG A 348 -10.98 15.81 1.76
C ARG A 348 -10.71 16.83 0.66
N ARG A 349 -11.73 17.51 0.16
CA ARG A 349 -11.62 18.55 -0.88
C ARG A 349 -10.83 19.76 -0.38
N LEU A 350 -11.09 20.23 0.84
CA LEU A 350 -10.37 21.34 1.45
C LEU A 350 -8.87 21.03 1.55
N ILE A 351 -8.51 19.86 2.07
CA ILE A 351 -7.11 19.45 2.23
C ILE A 351 -6.43 19.23 0.87
N ARG A 352 -7.09 18.57 -0.08
CA ARG A 352 -6.56 18.44 -1.45
C ARG A 352 -6.32 19.80 -2.11
N GLY A 353 -7.19 20.77 -1.87
CA GLY A 353 -7.02 22.16 -2.31
C GLY A 353 -5.74 22.78 -1.74
N ALA A 354 -5.50 22.64 -0.43
CA ALA A 354 -4.30 23.14 0.23
C ALA A 354 -3.01 22.46 -0.27
N VAL A 355 -3.04 21.13 -0.46
CA VAL A 355 -1.92 20.39 -1.05
C VAL A 355 -1.64 20.80 -2.49
N ARG A 356 -2.67 21.09 -3.29
CA ARG A 356 -2.48 21.63 -4.65
C ARG A 356 -1.91 23.04 -4.63
N ALA A 357 -2.39 23.90 -3.73
CA ALA A 357 -1.87 25.25 -3.56
C ALA A 357 -0.38 25.27 -3.19
N SER A 358 0.07 24.35 -2.34
CA SER A 358 1.50 24.26 -1.99
C SER A 358 2.39 23.78 -3.14
N LYS A 359 1.84 22.97 -4.06
CA LYS A 359 2.54 22.54 -5.28
C LYS A 359 2.53 23.60 -6.38
N TYR A 360 1.51 24.44 -6.42
CA TYR A 360 1.30 25.45 -7.46
C TYR A 360 0.93 26.82 -6.85
N PRO A 361 1.91 27.55 -6.28
CA PRO A 361 1.68 28.84 -5.66
C PRO A 361 1.04 29.85 -6.63
N GLY A 362 0.10 30.65 -6.14
CA GLY A 362 -0.64 31.67 -6.89
C GLY A 362 -1.84 31.15 -7.69
N ILE A 363 -1.92 29.85 -7.99
CA ILE A 363 -3.04 29.27 -8.75
C ILE A 363 -4.28 29.07 -7.86
N TYR A 364 -4.07 28.74 -6.58
CA TYR A 364 -5.14 28.41 -5.63
C TYR A 364 -5.07 29.26 -4.35
N PRO A 365 -5.13 30.60 -4.46
CA PRO A 365 -4.84 31.52 -3.34
C PRO A 365 -5.76 31.32 -2.13
N ALA A 366 -6.99 30.86 -2.34
CA ALA A 366 -7.96 30.59 -1.28
C ALA A 366 -7.58 29.46 -0.31
N PHE A 367 -6.50 28.71 -0.61
CA PHE A 367 -6.01 27.58 0.18
C PHE A 367 -4.55 27.74 0.66
N GLU A 368 -3.89 28.86 0.37
CA GLU A 368 -2.49 29.10 0.75
C GLU A 368 -2.34 29.50 2.22
N ASP A 369 -3.32 30.24 2.76
CA ASP A 369 -3.36 30.60 4.17
C ASP A 369 -3.84 29.43 5.04
N LEU A 370 -2.89 28.69 5.62
CA LEU A 370 -3.18 27.52 6.44
C LEU A 370 -4.06 27.82 7.68
N PRO A 371 -3.92 28.94 8.41
CA PRO A 371 -4.88 29.36 9.43
C PRO A 371 -6.33 29.46 8.93
N THR A 372 -6.55 29.98 7.72
CA THR A 372 -7.87 29.98 7.08
C THR A 372 -8.33 28.56 6.75
N VAL A 373 -7.44 27.70 6.25
CA VAL A 373 -7.74 26.28 6.01
C VAL A 373 -8.16 25.58 7.32
N GLU A 374 -7.44 25.77 8.41
CA GLU A 374 -7.82 25.23 9.73
C GLU A 374 -9.18 25.74 10.20
N THR A 375 -9.46 27.03 9.97
CA THR A 375 -10.74 27.63 10.37
C THR A 375 -11.88 27.02 9.58
N LYS A 376 -11.73 26.88 8.26
CA LYS A 376 -12.70 26.17 7.40
C LYS A 376 -12.88 24.72 7.84
N LEU A 377 -11.80 24.02 8.18
CA LEU A 377 -11.86 22.64 8.68
C LEU A 377 -12.69 22.57 9.98
N ARG A 378 -12.43 23.47 10.94
CA ARG A 378 -13.22 23.56 12.18
C ARG A 378 -14.69 23.85 11.91
N THR A 379 -15.00 24.74 10.96
CA THR A 379 -16.39 25.05 10.55
C THR A 379 -17.09 23.83 9.95
N ILE A 380 -16.43 23.08 9.07
CA ILE A 380 -17.01 21.85 8.49
C ILE A 380 -17.32 20.87 9.61
N ILE A 381 -16.36 20.64 10.52
CA ILE A 381 -16.51 19.72 11.65
C ILE A 381 -17.67 20.14 12.57
N SER A 382 -17.74 21.43 12.94
CA SER A 382 -18.78 21.93 13.86
C SER A 382 -20.18 21.89 13.25
N ASN A 383 -20.28 21.98 11.92
CA ASN A 383 -21.56 21.98 11.21
C ASN A 383 -22.00 20.57 10.81
N ALA A 384 -21.07 19.62 10.72
CA ALA A 384 -21.35 18.26 10.27
C ALA A 384 -22.20 17.46 11.26
N LEU A 385 -22.01 17.71 12.56
CA LEU A 385 -22.65 16.94 13.62
C LEU A 385 -23.24 17.83 14.71
N PRO A 386 -24.30 17.37 15.40
CA PRO A 386 -24.89 18.08 16.53
C PRO A 386 -23.87 18.38 17.64
N GLN A 387 -24.07 19.47 18.39
CA GLN A 387 -23.18 19.84 19.51
C GLN A 387 -23.05 18.74 20.59
N ASP A 388 -24.11 17.95 20.80
CA ASP A 388 -24.13 16.82 21.74
C ASP A 388 -23.38 15.57 21.22
N LYS A 389 -22.98 15.56 19.94
CA LYS A 389 -22.25 14.47 19.29
C LYS A 389 -21.11 15.04 18.42
N PRO A 390 -20.05 15.61 19.02
CA PRO A 390 -18.95 16.17 18.25
C PRO A 390 -18.27 15.09 17.40
N TRP A 391 -17.63 15.53 16.30
CA TRP A 391 -16.85 14.66 15.44
C TRP A 391 -15.78 13.90 16.23
N PRO A 392 -15.80 12.55 16.23
CA PRO A 392 -14.79 11.80 16.96
C PRO A 392 -13.40 12.01 16.37
N GLU A 393 -12.43 12.34 17.22
CA GLU A 393 -11.07 12.69 16.79
C GLU A 393 -10.33 11.58 16.03
N HIS A 394 -10.75 10.33 16.23
CA HIS A 394 -10.21 9.14 15.58
C HIS A 394 -10.86 8.81 14.23
N MET A 395 -11.97 9.48 13.88
CA MET A 395 -12.76 9.20 12.70
C MET A 395 -12.23 9.95 11.48
N GLU A 396 -11.93 9.21 10.41
CA GLU A 396 -11.52 9.78 9.12
C GLU A 396 -12.64 10.61 8.48
N PRO A 397 -12.31 11.66 7.72
CA PRO A 397 -10.96 12.02 7.22
C PRO A 397 -10.11 12.92 8.15
N LEU A 398 -10.51 13.13 9.42
CA LEU A 398 -9.86 14.12 10.29
C LEU A 398 -8.39 13.79 10.64
N PRO A 399 -8.03 12.55 11.05
CA PRO A 399 -6.63 12.15 11.21
C PRO A 399 -5.77 12.41 9.97
N SER A 400 -6.22 11.97 8.79
CA SER A 400 -5.51 12.17 7.52
C SER A 400 -5.36 13.64 7.14
N ALA A 401 -6.40 14.45 7.41
CA ALA A 401 -6.37 15.90 7.21
C ALA A 401 -5.27 16.55 8.07
N ARG A 402 -5.14 16.17 9.34
CA ARG A 402 -4.12 16.69 10.25
C ARG A 402 -2.70 16.30 9.86
N LEU A 403 -2.49 15.06 9.41
CA LEU A 403 -1.20 14.64 8.88
C LEU A 403 -0.81 15.44 7.62
N SER A 404 -1.77 15.72 6.75
CA SER A 404 -1.55 16.58 5.57
C SER A 404 -1.22 18.02 5.98
N MET A 405 -1.94 18.57 6.96
CA MET A 405 -1.65 19.89 7.53
C MET A 405 -0.25 19.96 8.17
N ALA A 406 0.23 18.88 8.78
CA ALA A 406 1.58 18.83 9.32
C ALA A 406 2.64 19.04 8.24
N LEU A 407 2.51 18.33 7.11
CA LEU A 407 3.42 18.49 5.96
C LEU A 407 3.34 19.91 5.38
N LEU A 408 2.13 20.47 5.25
CA LEU A 408 1.94 21.84 4.76
C LEU A 408 2.58 22.89 5.69
N TYR A 409 2.47 22.71 7.01
CA TYR A 409 3.15 23.59 7.96
C TYR A 409 4.67 23.49 7.89
N LEU A 410 5.23 22.30 7.67
CA LEU A 410 6.68 22.14 7.46
C LEU A 410 7.14 22.86 6.20
N GLN A 411 6.38 22.81 5.11
CA GLN A 411 6.69 23.54 3.88
C GLN A 411 6.69 25.06 4.06
N GLN A 412 5.99 25.58 5.07
CA GLN A 412 5.99 27.00 5.45
C GLN A 412 6.95 27.32 6.60
N ASP A 413 7.91 26.43 6.92
CA ASP A 413 8.88 26.58 8.01
C ASP A 413 8.22 26.81 9.39
N LYS A 414 7.12 26.09 9.66
CA LYS A 414 6.37 26.14 10.94
C LYS A 414 6.43 24.80 11.69
N PRO A 415 7.63 24.35 12.14
CA PRO A 415 7.84 23.00 12.68
C PRO A 415 7.04 22.72 13.96
N ILE A 416 6.78 23.72 14.81
CA ILE A 416 6.01 23.52 16.06
C ILE A 416 4.53 23.26 15.76
N ARG A 417 3.92 24.01 14.83
CA ARG A 417 2.53 23.75 14.40
C ARG A 417 2.43 22.41 13.67
N ALA A 418 3.41 22.10 12.82
CA ALA A 418 3.50 20.81 12.16
C ALA A 418 3.52 19.66 13.16
N LEU A 419 4.34 19.74 14.21
CA LEU A 419 4.41 18.72 15.25
C LEU A 419 3.06 18.50 15.95
N ARG A 420 2.34 19.58 16.30
CA ARG A 420 1.01 19.44 16.91
C ARG A 420 0.03 18.72 15.99
N SER A 421 -0.02 19.11 14.71
CA SER A 421 -0.87 18.46 13.71
C SER A 421 -0.47 17.00 13.46
N ALA A 422 0.83 16.70 13.44
CA ALA A 422 1.35 15.35 13.26
C ALA A 422 0.96 14.43 14.42
N LEU A 423 1.17 14.87 15.66
CA LEU A 423 0.84 14.08 16.86
C LEU A 423 -0.67 13.84 16.98
N THR A 424 -1.49 14.88 16.75
CA THR A 424 -2.95 14.74 16.80
C THR A 424 -3.49 13.89 15.66
N GLY A 425 -2.97 14.04 14.45
CA GLY A 425 -3.34 13.20 13.31
C GLY A 425 -2.97 11.74 13.53
N LYS A 426 -1.75 11.46 14.04
CA LYS A 426 -1.27 10.09 14.20
C LYS A 426 -1.87 9.37 15.40
N LEU A 427 -1.80 9.98 16.59
CA LEU A 427 -2.04 9.26 17.86
C LEU A 427 -3.52 9.19 18.24
N LEU A 428 -4.34 10.13 17.76
CA LEU A 428 -5.79 10.07 17.98
C LEU A 428 -6.46 9.07 17.03
N SER A 429 -5.80 8.66 15.94
CA SER A 429 -6.32 7.61 15.05
C SER A 429 -6.33 6.25 15.76
N THR A 430 -7.51 5.63 15.85
CA THR A 430 -7.69 4.27 16.41
C THR A 430 -7.55 3.17 15.36
N ARG A 431 -7.23 3.53 14.11
CA ARG A 431 -7.38 2.64 12.94
C ARG A 431 -6.21 1.70 12.69
N ILE A 432 -5.08 1.91 13.36
CA ILE A 432 -3.83 1.25 12.98
C ILE A 432 -3.23 0.53 14.18
N ASP A 433 -3.16 -0.80 14.06
CA ASP A 433 -2.48 -1.66 15.03
C ASP A 433 -1.07 -1.13 15.29
N PRO A 434 -0.69 -0.83 16.55
CA PRO A 434 0.68 -0.54 16.89
C PRO A 434 1.61 -1.65 16.37
N GLY A 435 2.47 -1.29 15.41
CA GLY A 435 3.37 -2.23 14.73
C GLY A 435 2.83 -2.86 13.44
N GLY A 436 1.69 -2.45 12.92
CA GLY A 436 1.29 -2.68 11.53
C GLY A 436 2.07 -1.79 10.56
N ALA A 437 2.11 -2.15 9.27
CA ALA A 437 2.91 -1.44 8.27
C ALA A 437 2.53 0.04 8.09
N GLU A 438 1.23 0.34 8.02
CA GLU A 438 0.76 1.71 7.95
C GLU A 438 1.15 2.49 9.21
N TRP A 439 1.22 1.81 10.37
CA TRP A 439 1.63 2.46 11.61
C TRP A 439 3.10 2.85 11.56
N VAL A 440 3.93 1.92 11.11
CA VAL A 440 5.37 2.12 10.92
C VAL A 440 5.62 3.29 9.98
N ASN A 441 5.02 3.29 8.79
CA ASN A 441 5.28 4.30 7.77
C ASN A 441 4.83 5.69 8.23
N GLU A 442 3.63 5.82 8.80
CA GLU A 442 3.17 7.10 9.34
C GLU A 442 3.98 7.57 10.55
N MET A 443 4.34 6.67 11.47
CA MET A 443 5.14 7.07 12.63
C MET A 443 6.56 7.45 12.22
N PHE A 444 7.14 6.76 11.24
CA PHE A 444 8.41 7.15 10.64
C PHE A 444 8.33 8.57 10.06
N ASP A 445 7.28 8.89 9.30
CA ASP A 445 7.05 10.24 8.80
C ASP A 445 6.94 11.26 9.93
N VAL A 446 6.16 10.98 10.99
CA VAL A 446 6.03 11.89 12.15
C VAL A 446 7.39 12.14 12.81
N VAL A 447 8.22 11.09 12.95
CA VAL A 447 9.56 11.21 13.53
C VAL A 447 10.45 12.09 12.65
N VAL A 448 10.64 11.70 11.39
CA VAL A 448 11.63 12.31 10.49
C VAL A 448 11.21 13.71 10.07
N THR A 449 9.93 13.93 9.80
CA THR A 449 9.45 15.22 9.28
C THR A 449 9.13 16.21 10.40
N SER A 450 8.54 15.76 11.52
CA SER A 450 7.96 16.67 12.51
C SER A 450 8.73 16.72 13.82
N LEU A 451 9.06 15.58 14.44
CA LEU A 451 9.80 15.55 15.70
C LEU A 451 11.25 16.01 15.53
N VAL A 452 11.94 15.54 14.50
CA VAL A 452 13.32 15.95 14.19
C VAL A 452 13.38 17.43 13.85
N ALA A 453 12.45 17.93 13.02
CA ALA A 453 12.39 19.34 12.67
C ALA A 453 12.14 20.23 13.90
N ALA A 454 11.12 19.90 14.72
CA ALA A 454 10.81 20.64 15.94
C ALA A 454 11.94 20.58 16.99
N GLY A 455 12.61 19.43 17.13
CA GLY A 455 13.73 19.26 18.07
C GLY A 455 15.03 19.95 17.64
N SER A 456 15.10 20.40 16.38
CA SER A 456 16.25 21.08 15.79
C SER A 456 16.05 22.60 15.67
N VAL A 457 14.90 23.12 16.09
CA VAL A 457 14.64 24.56 16.15
C VAL A 457 15.65 25.24 17.09
N PRO A 458 16.23 26.40 16.71
CA PRO A 458 17.13 27.16 17.58
C PRO A 458 16.44 27.53 18.92
N PRO A 459 17.13 27.46 20.07
CA PRO A 459 16.53 27.75 21.37
C PRO A 459 15.93 29.15 21.51
N ASP A 460 16.40 30.10 20.70
CA ASP A 460 15.99 31.50 20.62
C ASP A 460 14.97 31.79 19.51
N ALA A 461 14.56 30.78 18.74
CA ALA A 461 13.64 30.97 17.63
C ALA A 461 12.25 31.42 18.10
N ALA A 462 11.67 32.39 17.38
CA ALA A 462 10.28 32.85 17.56
C ALA A 462 9.25 31.70 17.51
N ALA A 463 9.57 30.60 16.82
CA ALA A 463 8.71 29.42 16.79
C ALA A 463 8.45 28.80 18.18
N LEU A 464 9.29 29.09 19.19
CA LEU A 464 9.18 28.63 20.58
C LEU A 464 8.45 29.63 21.51
N GLU A 465 7.79 30.67 20.97
CA GLU A 465 7.05 31.67 21.76
C GLU A 465 5.93 31.08 22.65
N ASP A 466 5.42 29.88 22.34
CA ASP A 466 4.49 29.16 23.19
C ASP A 466 5.18 28.70 24.49
N LYS A 467 5.02 29.46 25.57
CA LYS A 467 5.58 29.14 26.89
C LYS A 467 5.09 27.80 27.47
N LYS A 468 4.03 27.21 26.92
CA LYS A 468 3.54 25.87 27.30
C LYS A 468 4.20 24.75 26.49
N PHE A 469 5.02 25.08 25.49
CA PHE A 469 5.74 24.11 24.69
C PHE A 469 6.72 23.30 25.56
N PRO A 470 6.79 21.97 25.39
CA PRO A 470 7.78 21.14 26.08
C PRO A 470 9.21 21.57 25.77
N LYS A 471 10.15 21.19 26.63
CA LYS A 471 11.57 21.46 26.37
C LYS A 471 12.02 20.77 25.09
N LEU A 472 12.97 21.36 24.36
CA LEU A 472 13.55 20.72 23.16
C LEU A 472 14.13 19.33 23.46
N GLU A 473 14.65 19.11 24.67
CA GLU A 473 15.08 17.80 25.14
C GLU A 473 13.94 16.77 25.20
N ASP A 474 12.73 17.18 25.58
CA ASP A 474 11.55 16.32 25.57
C ASP A 474 11.20 15.92 24.13
N ILE A 475 11.31 16.87 23.19
CA ILE A 475 11.03 16.62 21.77
C ILE A 475 12.07 15.66 21.16
N ARG A 476 13.35 15.83 21.48
CA ARG A 476 14.40 14.89 21.06
C ARG A 476 14.20 13.50 21.68
N THR A 477 13.88 13.44 22.97
CA THR A 477 13.53 12.19 23.67
C THR A 477 12.36 11.48 22.99
N MET A 478 11.34 12.23 22.58
CA MET A 478 10.21 11.73 21.80
C MET A 478 10.65 11.19 20.44
N ALA A 479 11.52 11.90 19.70
CA ALA A 479 12.07 11.43 18.43
C ALA A 479 12.76 10.08 18.57
N TYR A 480 13.65 9.93 19.56
CA TYR A 480 14.34 8.65 19.83
C TYR A 480 13.37 7.52 20.19
N GLY A 481 12.40 7.80 21.06
CA GLY A 481 11.47 6.78 21.56
C GLY A 481 10.51 6.30 20.48
N TYR A 482 9.94 7.22 19.70
CA TYR A 482 9.11 6.83 18.57
C TYR A 482 9.91 6.16 17.46
N LEU A 483 11.15 6.57 17.19
CA LEU A 483 11.98 5.87 16.21
C LEU A 483 12.29 4.42 16.63
N LEU A 484 12.57 4.20 17.92
CA LEU A 484 12.74 2.85 18.48
C LEU A 484 11.46 2.01 18.32
N ALA A 485 10.29 2.60 18.58
CA ALA A 485 9.02 1.92 18.39
C ALA A 485 8.72 1.63 16.91
N THR A 486 9.04 2.57 16.02
CA THR A 486 8.96 2.41 14.56
C THR A 486 9.85 1.27 14.07
N HIS A 487 11.10 1.20 14.55
CA HIS A 487 12.02 0.10 14.24
C HIS A 487 11.43 -1.26 14.62
N ARG A 488 10.93 -1.40 15.86
CA ARG A 488 10.31 -2.65 16.32
C ARG A 488 9.04 -3.00 15.55
N GLY A 489 8.26 -1.99 15.18
CA GLY A 489 7.12 -2.18 14.29
C GLY A 489 7.55 -2.67 12.91
N ALA A 490 8.65 -2.15 12.37
CA ALA A 490 9.20 -2.56 11.09
C ALA A 490 9.71 -4.01 11.13
N GLU A 491 10.37 -4.43 12.22
CA GLU A 491 10.75 -5.83 12.47
C GLU A 491 9.53 -6.76 12.44
N LYS A 492 8.41 -6.34 13.07
CA LYS A 492 7.15 -7.09 13.07
C LYS A 492 6.54 -7.18 11.67
N ALA A 493 6.38 -6.04 11.00
CA ALA A 493 5.65 -5.93 9.74
C ALA A 493 6.44 -6.42 8.52
N PHE A 494 7.69 -5.96 8.37
CA PHE A 494 8.53 -6.16 7.19
C PHE A 494 9.68 -7.15 7.42
N GLY A 495 10.02 -7.41 8.69
CA GLY A 495 11.08 -8.34 9.08
C GLY A 495 12.41 -7.67 9.36
N GLU A 496 13.13 -8.22 10.34
CA GLU A 496 14.43 -7.74 10.83
C GLU A 496 15.45 -7.48 9.71
N TYR A 497 15.50 -8.37 8.72
CA TYR A 497 16.47 -8.30 7.61
C TYR A 497 15.94 -7.63 6.35
N SER A 498 14.75 -7.02 6.39
CA SER A 498 14.31 -6.16 5.29
C SER A 498 15.15 -4.89 5.29
N ASN A 499 15.50 -4.40 4.10
CA ASN A 499 16.37 -3.24 3.96
C ASN A 499 15.74 -1.99 4.61
N TYR A 500 14.42 -1.84 4.53
CA TYR A 500 13.70 -0.76 5.21
C TYR A 500 13.90 -0.80 6.73
N THR A 501 13.78 -1.99 7.33
CA THR A 501 13.99 -2.15 8.78
C THR A 501 15.45 -1.89 9.17
N LEU A 502 16.40 -2.38 8.37
CA LEU A 502 17.83 -2.15 8.59
C LEU A 502 18.20 -0.67 8.48
N GLU A 503 17.63 0.08 7.55
CA GLU A 503 17.88 1.53 7.44
C GLU A 503 17.25 2.31 8.59
N ILE A 504 16.05 1.94 9.07
CA ILE A 504 15.47 2.54 10.28
C ILE A 504 16.40 2.29 11.47
N LYS A 505 16.95 1.08 11.57
CA LYS A 505 17.93 0.73 12.60
C LYS A 505 19.18 1.58 12.52
N ALA A 506 19.76 1.72 11.32
CA ALA A 506 20.96 2.51 11.09
C ALA A 506 20.74 3.99 11.47
N MET A 507 19.58 4.55 11.13
CA MET A 507 19.19 5.90 11.54
C MET A 507 19.10 6.03 13.06
N LEU A 508 18.45 5.06 13.73
CA LEU A 508 18.38 5.06 15.19
C LEU A 508 19.78 5.01 15.81
N ASP A 509 20.64 4.12 15.33
CA ASP A 509 22.01 3.95 15.84
C ASP A 509 22.84 5.23 15.61
N ASP A 510 22.71 5.91 14.47
CA ASP A 510 23.36 7.21 14.21
C ASP A 510 22.84 8.32 15.13
N MET A 511 21.52 8.39 15.32
CA MET A 511 20.90 9.34 16.24
C MET A 511 21.36 9.11 17.69
N VAL A 512 21.50 7.86 18.13
CA VAL A 512 21.98 7.50 19.47
C VAL A 512 23.44 7.89 19.67
N LYS A 513 24.32 7.68 18.67
CA LYS A 513 25.75 8.06 18.74
C LYS A 513 25.97 9.55 18.99
N LYS A 514 25.02 10.39 18.55
CA LYS A 514 25.06 11.85 18.74
C LYS A 514 24.53 12.30 20.10
N LYS A 515 23.95 11.39 20.90
CA LYS A 515 23.42 11.70 22.22
C LYS A 515 24.55 11.67 23.27
N PRO A 516 24.61 12.62 24.22
CA PRO A 516 25.50 12.53 25.38
C PRO A 516 25.28 11.22 26.16
N ASP A 517 26.35 10.58 26.61
CA ASP A 517 26.27 9.35 27.40
C ASP A 517 25.82 9.66 28.83
N ASP A 518 24.50 9.55 29.05
CA ASP A 518 23.82 9.76 30.32
C ASP A 518 23.28 8.42 30.90
N GLY A 519 23.65 7.29 30.30
CA GLY A 519 23.11 5.97 30.63
C GLY A 519 21.62 5.78 30.33
N ALA A 520 20.96 6.73 29.65
CA ALA A 520 19.56 6.65 29.23
C ALA A 520 19.48 6.46 27.71
N THR A 521 20.14 5.43 27.18
CA THR A 521 20.08 5.09 25.75
C THR A 521 18.77 4.38 25.40
N PRO A 522 18.22 4.61 24.18
CA PRO A 522 17.06 3.88 23.68
C PRO A 522 17.15 2.37 23.90
N GLY A 523 16.10 1.78 24.48
CA GLY A 523 16.04 0.35 24.82
C GLY A 523 16.30 0.03 26.30
N THR A 524 16.83 0.98 27.08
CA THR A 524 17.04 0.82 28.54
C THR A 524 15.81 1.20 29.37
N SER A 525 15.69 0.66 30.60
CA SER A 525 14.63 1.07 31.54
C SER A 525 14.67 2.56 31.85
N LYS A 526 15.87 3.11 32.03
CA LYS A 526 16.09 4.52 32.33
C LYS A 526 15.54 5.41 31.21
N PHE A 527 15.84 5.06 29.95
CA PHE A 527 15.28 5.76 28.80
C PHE A 527 13.76 5.63 28.71
N ALA A 528 13.21 4.43 28.94
CA ALA A 528 11.76 4.23 28.91
C ALA A 528 11.02 5.13 29.92
N SER A 529 11.57 5.32 31.12
CA SER A 529 11.03 6.26 32.12
C SER A 529 11.13 7.72 31.67
N HIS A 530 12.28 8.14 31.10
CA HIS A 530 12.46 9.49 30.57
C HIS A 530 11.49 9.77 29.42
N PHE A 531 11.36 8.82 28.48
CA PHE A 531 10.43 8.88 27.37
C PHE A 531 8.99 9.00 27.86
N ALA A 532 8.55 8.19 28.83
CA ALA A 532 7.20 8.26 29.36
C ALA A 532 6.87 9.65 29.94
N ALA A 533 7.83 10.26 30.64
CA ALA A 533 7.69 11.61 31.20
C ALA A 533 7.63 12.70 30.11
N ALA A 534 8.55 12.65 29.14
CA ALA A 534 8.58 13.55 27.99
C ALA A 534 7.29 13.45 27.16
N GLN A 535 6.87 12.22 26.85
CA GLN A 535 5.63 11.93 26.15
C GLN A 535 4.42 12.50 26.87
N LYS A 536 4.29 12.30 28.18
CA LYS A 536 3.18 12.86 28.95
C LYS A 536 3.07 14.38 28.80
N ARG A 537 4.18 15.11 28.86
CA ARG A 537 4.22 16.58 28.70
C ARG A 537 3.86 16.99 27.27
N THR A 538 4.49 16.36 26.29
CA THR A 538 4.31 16.69 24.87
C THR A 538 2.91 16.37 24.36
N LEU A 539 2.33 15.24 24.78
CA LEU A 539 0.95 14.90 24.42
C LEU A 539 -0.06 15.85 25.06
N ALA A 540 0.13 16.23 26.33
CA ALA A 540 -0.72 17.22 26.99
C ALA A 540 -0.69 18.57 26.27
N TRP A 541 0.49 19.04 25.85
CA TRP A 541 0.63 20.25 25.04
C TRP A 541 -0.05 20.14 23.67
N ALA A 542 0.03 18.98 23.03
CA ALA A 542 -0.59 18.74 21.73
C ALA A 542 -2.12 18.52 21.81
N GLY A 543 -2.70 18.41 23.01
CA GLY A 543 -4.11 18.07 23.19
C GLY A 543 -4.42 16.58 22.96
N VAL A 544 -3.42 15.72 23.01
CA VAL A 544 -3.57 14.26 22.86
C VAL A 544 -3.68 13.63 24.26
N PRO A 545 -4.76 12.89 24.58
CA PRO A 545 -4.88 12.24 25.88
C PRO A 545 -3.77 11.20 26.08
N LYS A 546 -3.23 11.10 27.30
CA LYS A 546 -2.07 10.23 27.63
C LYS A 546 -2.21 8.76 27.20
N GLN A 547 -3.44 8.25 27.14
CA GLN A 547 -3.74 6.86 26.76
C GLN A 547 -3.46 6.54 25.29
N HIS A 548 -3.34 7.58 24.45
CA HIS A 548 -2.97 7.45 23.04
C HIS A 548 -1.45 7.46 22.82
N GLY A 549 -0.65 7.66 23.87
CA GLY A 549 0.79 7.48 23.82
C GLY A 549 1.18 6.00 23.76
N ILE A 550 2.44 5.73 23.44
CA ILE A 550 2.97 4.37 23.40
C ILE A 550 3.75 4.04 24.67
N THR A 551 3.87 2.73 24.95
CA THR A 551 4.78 2.23 25.97
C THR A 551 5.94 1.53 25.29
N LEU A 552 7.17 1.93 25.61
CA LEU A 552 8.35 1.24 25.12
C LEU A 552 8.60 0.01 25.98
N SER A 553 8.56 -1.17 25.39
CA SER A 553 9.04 -2.38 26.06
C SER A 553 10.54 -2.25 26.33
N VAL A 554 10.97 -2.49 27.55
CA VAL A 554 12.40 -2.57 27.87
C VAL A 554 12.85 -3.99 27.53
N CYS A 555 14.01 -4.17 26.92
CA CYS A 555 14.59 -5.51 26.82
C CYS A 555 14.97 -6.00 28.23
N GLY A 556 14.11 -6.84 28.82
CA GLY A 556 14.39 -7.67 29.98
C GLY A 556 14.25 -9.12 29.56
N ARG A 557 15.25 -9.95 29.94
CA ARG A 557 15.36 -11.38 29.60
C ARG A 557 14.02 -12.14 29.71
N SER A 558 13.58 -12.70 28.59
CA SER A 558 13.06 -14.07 28.47
C SER A 558 12.93 -14.42 26.99
#